data_AF-A0A2C9A0B5-F1
#
_entry.id   AF-A0A2C9A0B5-F1
#
_cell.length_a   1.000
_cell.length_b   1.000
_cell.length_c   1.000
_cell.angle_alpha   90.00
_cell.angle_beta   90.00
_cell.angle_gamma   90.00
#
_symmetry.space_group_name_H-M   'P 1'
#
loop_
_entity.id
_entity.type
_entity.pdbx_description
1 polymer ?
#
loop_
_entity_poly.entity_id
_entity_poly.type
_entity_poly.pdbx_seq_one_letter_code
_entity_poly.pdbx_strand_id
1 'polypeptide(L)'
;MKIAEAARVLTVVAIALTMSGCQAVLEPRSTMGVDDVGAAFTAQADLPVTNPRDITADACATNNACIAVVRSEEIAIYRFESPNEAEKFAETLGENGYQSDWIVLEYPGAKFDTDPTKLSYAGLIDSMWTSD
;
A
#
# COMPACT_ATOMS: atom_id res chain seq x y z
N MET A 1 61.17 25.02 48.82
CA MET A 1 60.35 26.03 48.11
C MET A 1 59.83 25.36 46.84
N LYS A 2 58.51 25.10 46.75
CA LYS A 2 57.54 25.77 45.84
C LYS A 2 58.02 25.67 44.38
N ILE A 3 57.36 25.07 43.39
CA ILE A 3 55.97 25.13 42.87
C ILE A 3 56.05 24.28 41.56
N ALA A 4 55.03 23.70 40.92
CA ALA A 4 53.60 23.53 41.10
C ALA A 4 53.20 22.43 40.09
N GLU A 5 52.17 21.67 40.44
CA GLU A 5 51.53 20.67 39.59
C GLU A 5 50.84 21.35 38.39
N ALA A 6 51.03 20.79 37.20
CA ALA A 6 50.23 21.13 36.02
C ALA A 6 49.63 19.84 35.48
N ALA A 7 48.49 19.44 36.06
CA ALA A 7 47.65 18.37 35.57
C ALA A 7 47.15 18.76 34.16
N ARG A 8 47.72 18.14 33.13
CA ARG A 8 47.20 18.22 31.77
C ARG A 8 45.91 17.41 31.71
N VAL A 9 44.79 18.12 31.69
CA VAL A 9 43.45 17.63 31.37
C VAL A 9 43.51 16.95 30.01
N LEU A 10 43.45 15.61 29.99
CA LEU A 10 43.26 14.84 28.76
C LEU A 10 41.77 14.84 28.45
N THR A 11 41.35 15.71 27.55
CA THR A 11 39.98 15.79 27.04
C THR A 11 39.65 14.48 26.33
N VAL A 12 38.81 13.65 26.95
CA VAL A 12 38.19 12.48 26.30
C VAL A 12 37.18 13.03 25.30
N VAL A 13 37.56 13.10 24.03
CA VAL A 13 36.62 13.34 22.92
C VAL A 13 35.86 12.04 22.69
N ALA A 14 34.74 11.87 23.38
CA ALA A 14 33.77 10.84 23.06
C ALA A 14 33.10 11.20 21.72
N ILE A 15 33.61 10.64 20.63
CA ILE A 15 32.95 10.69 19.32
C ILE A 15 31.72 9.78 19.44
N ALA A 16 30.58 10.37 19.80
CA ALA A 16 29.30 9.72 19.69
C ALA A 16 29.01 9.54 18.18
N LEU A 17 29.29 8.35 17.67
CA LEU A 17 28.75 7.88 16.39
C LEU A 17 27.24 7.73 16.57
N THR A 18 26.50 8.81 16.32
CA THR A 18 25.05 8.75 16.14
C THR A 18 24.79 7.85 14.94
N MET A 19 24.25 6.66 15.17
CA MET A 19 23.67 5.83 14.12
C MET A 19 22.41 6.53 13.57
N SER A 20 22.60 7.56 12.77
CA SER A 20 21.58 8.19 11.95
C SER A 20 21.74 7.62 10.55
N GLY A 21 20.91 6.64 10.17
CA GLY A 21 20.99 6.11 8.81
C GLY A 21 20.04 4.96 8.54
N CYS A 22 18.80 5.30 8.22
CA CYS A 22 17.88 4.51 7.40
C CYS A 22 17.56 3.08 7.90
N GLN A 23 16.80 2.97 8.98
CA GLN A 23 15.72 1.99 8.92
C GLN A 23 14.73 2.57 7.91
N ALA A 24 14.84 2.13 6.65
CA ALA A 24 13.70 2.19 5.75
C ALA A 24 12.61 1.40 6.48
N VAL A 25 11.78 2.12 7.23
CA VAL A 25 10.49 1.60 7.69
C VAL A 25 9.75 1.37 6.39
N LEU A 26 9.95 0.18 5.81
CA LEU A 26 9.12 -0.31 4.72
C LEU A 26 7.71 -0.15 5.27
N GLU A 27 6.96 0.80 4.73
CA GLU A 27 5.57 0.98 5.11
C GLU A 27 4.93 -0.39 4.93
N PRO A 28 4.40 -1.04 5.98
CA PRO A 28 3.85 -2.40 5.88
C PRO A 28 2.78 -2.50 4.79
N ARG A 29 2.18 -1.35 4.45
CA ARG A 29 1.22 -1.16 3.38
C ARG A 29 1.79 -1.41 1.98
N SER A 30 3.06 -1.07 1.76
CA SER A 30 3.77 -1.24 0.49
C SER A 30 4.02 -2.71 0.11
N THR A 31 3.92 -3.66 1.05
CA THR A 31 4.11 -5.08 0.75
C THR A 31 2.84 -5.81 0.37
N MET A 32 1.66 -5.20 0.61
CA MET A 32 0.38 -5.83 0.29
C MET A 32 0.16 -5.88 -1.23
N GLY A 33 -0.23 -7.04 -1.72
CA GLY A 33 -0.48 -7.31 -3.14
C GLY A 33 -1.93 -7.63 -3.45
N VAL A 34 -2.19 -7.91 -4.73
CA VAL A 34 -3.52 -8.32 -5.23
C VAL A 34 -4.02 -9.61 -4.59
N ASP A 35 -3.11 -10.52 -4.20
CA ASP A 35 -3.45 -11.79 -3.55
C ASP A 35 -3.97 -11.59 -2.12
N ASP A 36 -3.35 -10.70 -1.35
CA ASP A 36 -3.80 -10.38 0.01
C ASP A 36 -5.21 -9.77 0.01
N VAL A 37 -5.45 -8.86 -0.95
CA VAL A 37 -6.75 -8.23 -1.16
C VAL A 37 -7.79 -9.26 -1.62
N GLY A 38 -7.44 -10.11 -2.59
CA GLY A 38 -8.32 -11.18 -3.06
C GLY A 38 -8.68 -12.18 -1.97
N ALA A 39 -7.72 -12.51 -1.10
CA ALA A 39 -7.95 -13.38 0.06
C ALA A 39 -8.88 -12.73 1.09
N ALA A 40 -8.71 -11.43 1.37
CA ALA A 40 -9.57 -10.68 2.28
C ALA A 40 -11.03 -10.65 1.79
N PHE A 41 -11.24 -10.47 0.48
CA PHE A 41 -12.58 -10.52 -0.11
C PHE A 41 -13.20 -11.91 -0.06
N THR A 42 -12.43 -12.94 -0.41
CA THR A 42 -12.89 -14.35 -0.37
C THR A 42 -13.28 -14.80 1.04
N ALA A 43 -12.71 -14.18 2.08
CA ALA A 43 -13.08 -14.45 3.47
C ALA A 43 -14.47 -13.91 3.85
N GLN A 44 -15.08 -13.05 3.03
CA GLN A 44 -16.37 -12.43 3.27
C GLN A 44 -17.44 -13.09 2.41
N ALA A 45 -18.50 -13.58 3.04
CA ALA A 45 -19.59 -14.27 2.34
C ALA A 45 -20.34 -13.35 1.35
N ASP A 46 -20.36 -12.04 1.62
CA ASP A 46 -21.14 -11.06 0.87
C ASP A 46 -20.32 -10.25 -0.17
N LEU A 47 -19.02 -10.54 -0.32
CA LEU A 47 -18.14 -9.87 -1.30
C LEU A 47 -17.52 -10.92 -2.25
N PRO A 48 -18.30 -11.46 -3.19
CA PRO A 48 -17.84 -12.53 -4.05
C PRO A 48 -16.64 -12.10 -4.91
N VAL A 49 -15.59 -12.92 -4.94
CA VAL A 49 -14.53 -12.82 -5.95
C VAL A 49 -14.62 -14.08 -6.78
N THR A 50 -15.56 -14.10 -7.72
CA THR A 50 -15.83 -15.30 -8.52
C THR A 50 -14.86 -15.41 -9.68
N ASN A 51 -14.31 -16.62 -9.88
CA ASN A 51 -13.42 -16.94 -10.99
C ASN A 51 -12.25 -15.94 -11.18
N PRO A 52 -11.48 -15.60 -10.13
CA PRO A 52 -10.37 -14.66 -10.26
C PRO A 52 -9.33 -15.16 -11.28
N ARG A 53 -8.87 -14.26 -12.13
CA ARG A 53 -7.84 -14.51 -13.14
C ARG A 53 -6.77 -13.42 -13.06
N ASP A 54 -5.52 -13.85 -12.97
CA ASP A 54 -4.40 -12.96 -13.22
C ASP A 54 -4.42 -12.55 -14.69
N ILE A 55 -4.52 -11.25 -14.94
CA ILE A 55 -4.50 -10.62 -16.27
C ILE A 55 -3.38 -9.57 -16.37
N THR A 56 -2.41 -9.62 -15.46
CA THR A 56 -1.33 -8.62 -15.33
C THR A 56 -0.64 -8.35 -16.65
N ALA A 57 -0.27 -9.40 -17.39
CA ALA A 57 0.46 -9.28 -18.66
C ALA A 57 -0.32 -8.49 -19.72
N ASP A 58 -1.65 -8.60 -19.74
CA ASP A 58 -2.51 -7.92 -20.71
C ASP A 58 -2.91 -6.53 -20.22
N ALA A 59 -3.31 -6.40 -18.94
CA ALA A 59 -3.85 -5.17 -18.38
C ALA A 59 -2.75 -4.13 -18.06
N CYS A 60 -1.57 -4.55 -17.61
CA CYS A 60 -0.46 -3.64 -17.36
C CYS A 60 0.38 -3.35 -18.62
N ALA A 61 0.10 -3.97 -19.77
CA ALA A 61 0.91 -3.81 -20.99
C ALA A 61 1.08 -2.35 -21.45
N THR A 62 0.08 -1.51 -21.16
CA THR A 62 0.07 -0.09 -21.56
C THR A 62 0.37 0.86 -20.40
N ASN A 63 0.56 0.35 -19.18
CA ASN A 63 0.84 1.14 -17.99
C ASN A 63 2.03 0.56 -17.22
N ASN A 64 3.21 1.14 -17.40
CA ASN A 64 4.43 0.66 -16.77
C ASN A 64 4.42 0.77 -15.24
N ALA A 65 3.54 1.59 -14.66
CA ALA A 65 3.40 1.70 -13.21
C ALA A 65 2.45 0.63 -12.63
N CYS A 66 1.69 -0.08 -13.47
CA CYS A 66 0.88 -1.22 -13.06
C CYS A 66 1.77 -2.46 -12.90
N ILE A 67 1.72 -3.12 -11.75
CA ILE A 67 2.61 -4.27 -11.44
C ILE A 67 1.88 -5.59 -11.23
N ALA A 68 0.58 -5.55 -10.91
CA ALA A 68 -0.25 -6.75 -10.83
C ALA A 68 -1.72 -6.41 -11.03
N VAL A 69 -2.46 -7.32 -11.69
CA VAL A 69 -3.91 -7.21 -11.87
C VAL A 69 -4.58 -8.57 -11.75
N VAL A 70 -5.58 -8.66 -10.89
CA VAL A 70 -6.50 -9.81 -10.83
C VAL A 70 -7.90 -9.32 -11.18
N ARG A 71 -8.59 -10.06 -12.06
CA ARG A 71 -9.97 -9.78 -12.46
C ARG A 71 -10.90 -10.91 -12.07
N SER A 72 -12.00 -10.58 -11.39
CA SER A 72 -13.15 -11.45 -11.17
C SER A 72 -14.34 -11.00 -12.03
N GLU A 73 -15.51 -11.62 -11.83
CA GLU A 73 -16.74 -11.20 -12.53
C GLU A 73 -17.23 -9.84 -12.04
N GLU A 74 -17.05 -9.53 -10.76
CA GLU A 74 -17.60 -8.35 -10.09
C GLU A 74 -16.63 -7.16 -10.02
N ILE A 75 -15.31 -7.42 -9.93
CA ILE A 75 -14.29 -6.39 -9.75
C ILE A 75 -12.98 -6.75 -10.47
N ALA A 76 -12.15 -5.75 -10.72
CA ALA A 76 -10.72 -5.93 -10.97
C ALA A 76 -9.90 -5.20 -9.91
N ILE A 77 -8.85 -5.86 -9.42
CA ILE A 77 -7.93 -5.38 -8.40
C ILE A 77 -6.61 -5.10 -9.09
N TYR A 78 -6.18 -3.84 -9.06
CA TYR A 78 -4.92 -3.37 -9.62
C TYR A 78 -3.95 -3.02 -8.50
N ARG A 79 -2.67 -3.33 -8.67
CA ARG A 79 -1.56 -2.89 -7.83
C ARG A 79 -0.60 -2.03 -8.65
N PHE A 80 -0.22 -0.88 -8.13
CA PHE A 80 0.66 0.08 -8.82
C PHE A 80 1.98 0.32 -8.09
N GLU A 81 3.07 0.70 -8.74
CA GLU A 81 4.36 0.98 -8.09
C GLU A 81 4.29 2.06 -6.99
N SER A 82 3.39 3.03 -7.13
CA SER A 82 3.19 4.09 -6.13
C SER A 82 1.71 4.44 -5.92
N PRO A 83 1.35 5.02 -4.76
CA PRO A 83 -0.02 5.45 -4.49
C PRO A 83 -0.48 6.55 -5.44
N ASN A 84 0.45 7.41 -5.86
CA ASN A 84 0.18 8.50 -6.80
C ASN A 84 -0.16 7.98 -8.21
N GLU A 85 0.43 6.87 -8.65
CA GLU A 85 0.06 6.25 -9.94
C GLU A 85 -1.28 5.49 -9.83
N ALA A 86 -1.56 4.89 -8.67
CA ALA A 86 -2.88 4.33 -8.37
C ALA A 86 -3.98 5.41 -8.42
N GLU A 87 -3.75 6.55 -7.77
CA GLU A 87 -4.67 7.70 -7.76
C GLU A 87 -4.97 8.18 -9.18
N LYS A 88 -3.92 8.47 -9.97
CA LYS A 88 -4.08 8.88 -11.39
C LYS A 88 -4.88 7.86 -12.20
N PHE A 89 -4.64 6.56 -12.00
CA PHE A 89 -5.38 5.52 -12.71
C PHE A 89 -6.85 5.51 -12.29
N ALA A 90 -7.14 5.59 -10.99
CA ALA A 90 -8.51 5.65 -10.48
C ALA A 90 -9.28 6.87 -11.02
N GLU A 91 -8.63 8.03 -11.16
CA GLU A 91 -9.23 9.21 -11.79
C GLU A 91 -9.68 8.93 -13.24
N THR A 92 -8.96 8.09 -14.00
CA THR A 92 -9.36 7.72 -15.37
C THR A 92 -10.60 6.84 -15.43
N LEU A 93 -10.87 6.08 -14.37
CA LEU A 93 -12.06 5.24 -14.23
C LEU A 93 -13.30 6.06 -13.82
N GLY A 94 -13.08 7.29 -13.32
CA GLY A 94 -14.12 8.20 -12.87
C GLY A 94 -14.90 7.60 -11.73
N GLU A 95 -16.23 7.57 -11.86
CA GLU A 95 -17.05 6.93 -10.84
C GLU A 95 -16.69 5.46 -10.69
N ASN A 96 -16.28 4.71 -11.73
CA ASN A 96 -16.01 3.26 -11.71
C ASN A 96 -14.71 2.81 -11.03
N GLY A 97 -13.94 3.74 -10.46
CA GLY A 97 -12.70 3.47 -9.75
C GLY A 97 -12.78 3.76 -8.27
N TYR A 98 -12.16 2.92 -7.45
CA TYR A 98 -11.88 3.24 -6.05
C TYR A 98 -10.40 3.05 -5.77
N GLN A 99 -9.73 4.06 -5.26
CA GLN A 99 -8.32 3.97 -4.86
C GLN A 99 -8.21 3.79 -3.35
N SER A 100 -7.38 2.83 -2.94
CA SER A 100 -6.92 2.68 -1.57
C SER A 100 -5.42 2.43 -1.59
N ASP A 101 -4.66 3.50 -1.35
CA ASP A 101 -3.20 3.50 -1.37
C ASP A 101 -2.62 3.01 -2.71
N TRP A 102 -1.79 1.95 -2.73
CA TRP A 102 -1.26 1.33 -3.95
C TRP A 102 -2.27 0.48 -4.74
N ILE A 103 -3.49 0.28 -4.21
CA ILE A 103 -4.52 -0.58 -4.80
C ILE A 103 -5.60 0.27 -5.48
N VAL A 104 -6.06 -0.17 -6.65
CA VAL A 104 -7.27 0.35 -7.28
C VAL A 104 -8.25 -0.78 -7.52
N LEU A 105 -9.52 -0.54 -7.19
CA LEU A 105 -10.65 -1.36 -7.59
C LEU A 105 -11.31 -0.74 -8.82
N GLU A 106 -11.53 -1.53 -9.84
CA GLU A 106 -12.39 -1.21 -10.97
C GLU A 106 -13.66 -2.06 -10.90
N TYR A 107 -14.82 -1.43 -11.13
CA TYR A 107 -16.13 -2.10 -11.12
C TYR A 107 -16.65 -2.25 -12.57
N PRO A 108 -16.40 -3.39 -13.27
CA PRO A 108 -16.79 -3.60 -14.66
C PRO A 108 -18.31 -3.70 -14.82
N GLY A 109 -18.99 -2.56 -14.97
CA GLY A 109 -20.44 -2.49 -15.25
C GLY A 109 -21.27 -1.62 -14.31
N ALA A 110 -20.65 -0.80 -13.47
CA ALA A 110 -21.26 0.23 -12.62
C ALA A 110 -22.42 -0.23 -11.71
N LYS A 111 -22.07 -0.51 -10.45
CA LYS A 111 -22.81 -0.04 -9.27
C LYS A 111 -21.84 -0.05 -8.09
N PHE A 112 -21.54 1.14 -7.59
CA PHE A 112 -20.79 1.31 -6.36
C PHE A 112 -21.52 0.71 -5.18
N ASP A 113 -20.73 0.41 -4.15
CA ASP A 113 -21.17 0.35 -2.77
C ASP A 113 -21.74 1.72 -2.34
N THR A 114 -22.98 2.00 -2.74
CA THR A 114 -23.70 3.24 -2.39
C THR A 114 -24.23 3.24 -0.96
N ASP A 115 -24.09 2.13 -0.24
CA ASP A 115 -24.63 1.93 1.10
C ASP A 115 -23.48 1.82 2.13
N PRO A 116 -23.11 2.93 2.80
CA PRO A 116 -22.01 2.96 3.76
C PRO A 116 -22.32 2.15 5.04
N THR A 117 -23.53 1.60 5.19
CA THR A 117 -23.90 0.74 6.32
C THR A 117 -23.64 -0.75 6.06
N LYS A 118 -23.25 -1.10 4.84
CA LYS A 118 -22.92 -2.47 4.43
C LYS A 118 -21.43 -2.65 4.21
N LEU A 119 -20.96 -3.87 4.43
CA LEU A 119 -19.61 -4.27 4.06
C LEU A 119 -19.45 -4.06 2.54
N SER A 120 -18.38 -3.38 2.15
CA SER A 120 -18.07 -2.98 0.78
C SER A 120 -16.65 -3.42 0.43
N TYR A 121 -16.36 -3.61 -0.86
CA TYR A 121 -14.97 -3.89 -1.26
C TYR A 121 -14.05 -2.73 -0.88
N ALA A 122 -14.51 -1.49 -1.08
CA ALA A 122 -13.79 -0.27 -0.74
C ALA A 122 -13.52 -0.17 0.78
N GLY A 123 -14.57 -0.29 1.61
CA GLY A 123 -14.44 -0.18 3.06
C GLY A 123 -13.62 -1.32 3.66
N LEU A 124 -13.68 -2.52 3.08
CA LEU A 124 -12.85 -3.63 3.53
C LEU A 124 -11.36 -3.38 3.24
N ILE A 125 -10.98 -2.97 2.02
CA ILE A 125 -9.57 -2.64 1.73
C ILE A 125 -9.08 -1.53 2.65
N ASP A 126 -9.87 -0.47 2.84
CA ASP A 126 -9.46 0.62 3.74
C ASP A 126 -9.21 0.13 5.17
N SER A 127 -10.05 -0.79 5.64
CA SER A 127 -9.90 -1.39 6.97
C SER A 127 -8.64 -2.25 7.12
N MET A 128 -8.14 -2.82 6.02
CA MET A 128 -6.90 -3.62 6.03
C MET A 128 -5.66 -2.76 6.33
N TRP A 129 -5.76 -1.44 6.18
CA TRP A 129 -4.69 -0.50 6.48
C TRP A 129 -4.80 0.17 7.84
N THR A 130 -6.02 0.35 8.34
CA THR A 130 -6.27 0.88 9.69
C THR A 130 -6.00 -0.21 10.72
N SER A 131 -4.73 -0.50 10.98
CA SER A 131 -4.30 -1.17 12.20
C SER A 131 -3.51 -0.17 13.04
N ASP A 132 -4.19 0.43 14.02
CA ASP A 132 -3.58 1.00 15.23
C ASP A 132 -3.25 -0.14 16.21
#